data_AF-A0A075K029-F1
#
_entry.id   AF-A0A075K029-F1
#
_cell.length_a   1.000
_cell.length_b   1.000
_cell.length_c   1.000
_cell.angle_alpha   90.00
_cell.angle_beta   90.00
_cell.angle_gamma   90.00
#
_symmetry.space_group_name_H-M   'P 1'
#
loop_
_entity.id
_entity.type
_entity.pdbx_description
1 polymer ?
#
loop_
_entity_poly.entity_id
_entity_poly.type
_entity_poly.pdbx_seq_one_letter_code
_entity_poly.pdbx_strand_id
1 'polypeptide(L)'
;MLALAVSGAVFAQQSPTSGLGQAWPNAADVSSSPNYHAYVFTLGGIQFVQVNDLNGNVLGAVGTANGQFITLPVGRFSQLVSTPQQAPLVAPAAAAATPTTVYQDSATTVTATPLSDGTMQLKAAAACSGDPAQCSSHNPQ
;
A
#
# COMPACT_ATOMS: atom_id res chain seq x y z
N MET A 1 19.37 42.14 -18.52
CA MET A 1 18.20 41.23 -18.45
C MET A 1 18.04 40.81 -17.01
N LEU A 2 16.93 41.21 -16.37
CA LEU A 2 16.62 40.88 -14.98
C LEU A 2 15.73 39.64 -14.99
N ALA A 3 16.23 38.50 -14.52
CA ALA A 3 15.47 37.25 -14.44
C ALA A 3 14.80 37.14 -13.07
N LEU A 4 13.46 37.22 -13.03
CA LEU A 4 12.67 36.91 -11.84
C LEU A 4 12.49 35.39 -11.76
N ALA A 5 13.15 34.75 -10.80
CA ALA A 5 12.87 33.37 -10.43
C ALA A 5 11.59 33.34 -9.59
N VAL A 6 10.51 32.77 -10.13
CA VAL A 6 9.28 32.52 -9.38
C VAL A 6 9.48 31.25 -8.56
N SER A 7 9.72 31.39 -7.27
CA SER A 7 9.68 30.28 -6.33
C SER A 7 8.23 29.82 -6.19
N GLY A 8 7.84 28.78 -6.94
CA GLY A 8 6.55 28.12 -6.75
C GLY A 8 6.54 27.41 -5.39
N ALA A 9 5.62 27.79 -4.51
CA ALA A 9 5.35 27.03 -3.30
C ALA A 9 4.77 25.67 -3.69
N VAL A 10 5.54 24.60 -3.43
CA VAL A 10 4.99 23.24 -3.47
C VAL A 10 4.10 23.10 -2.24
N PHE A 11 2.80 23.29 -2.42
CA PHE A 11 1.84 22.91 -1.38
C PHE A 11 1.88 21.40 -1.25
N ALA A 12 2.32 20.89 -0.09
CA ALA A 12 2.14 19.49 0.24
C ALA A 12 0.64 19.20 0.19
N GLN A 13 0.19 18.47 -0.83
CA GLN A 13 -1.23 18.14 -0.98
C GLN A 13 -1.63 17.29 0.21
N GLN A 14 -2.51 17.83 1.05
CA GLN A 14 -2.97 17.14 2.24
C GLN A 14 -3.67 15.84 1.81
N SER A 15 -3.22 14.70 2.34
CA SER A 15 -3.83 13.41 2.01
C SER A 15 -5.34 13.46 2.31
N PRO A 16 -6.19 12.95 1.41
CA PRO A 16 -7.63 12.95 1.63
C PRO A 16 -8.02 12.20 2.90
N THR A 17 -9.07 12.66 3.58
CA THR A 17 -9.57 12.08 4.84
C THR A 17 -10.78 11.15 4.64
N SER A 18 -11.27 11.03 3.40
CA SER A 18 -12.45 10.24 3.02
C SER A 18 -12.25 9.55 1.67
N GLY A 19 -13.00 8.48 1.40
CA GLY A 19 -12.97 7.75 0.12
C GLY A 19 -12.38 6.35 0.21
N LEU A 20 -11.88 5.94 1.38
CA LEU A 20 -11.49 4.57 1.65
C LEU A 20 -12.66 3.61 1.35
N GLY A 21 -12.38 2.52 0.64
CA GLY A 21 -13.34 1.55 0.12
C GLY A 21 -13.94 1.89 -1.24
N GLN A 22 -13.67 3.06 -1.82
CA GLN A 22 -14.18 3.42 -3.15
C GLN A 22 -13.29 2.87 -4.28
N ALA A 23 -13.91 2.57 -5.41
CA ALA A 23 -13.21 2.08 -6.61
C ALA A 23 -12.29 3.14 -7.25
N TRP A 24 -12.77 4.38 -7.29
CA TRP A 24 -12.07 5.53 -7.88
C TRP A 24 -12.28 6.74 -6.96
N PRO A 25 -11.59 6.79 -5.81
CA PRO A 25 -11.71 7.90 -4.87
C PRO A 25 -11.19 9.20 -5.50
N ASN A 26 -11.65 10.35 -4.99
CA ASN A 26 -11.04 11.65 -5.30
C ASN A 26 -9.70 11.81 -4.54
N ALA A 27 -8.76 10.94 -4.86
CA ALA A 27 -7.41 10.86 -4.32
C ALA A 27 -6.42 10.69 -5.47
N ALA A 28 -5.19 11.17 -5.32
CA ALA A 28 -4.15 10.92 -6.30
C ALA A 28 -3.81 9.43 -6.31
N ASP A 29 -3.71 8.84 -7.50
CA ASP A 29 -3.10 7.53 -7.66
C ASP A 29 -1.59 7.66 -7.50
N VAL A 30 -1.06 7.00 -6.48
CA VAL A 30 0.37 7.00 -6.11
C VAL A 30 1.00 5.63 -6.35
N SER A 31 0.42 4.81 -7.22
CA SER A 31 0.97 3.49 -7.49
C SER A 31 2.36 3.56 -8.14
N SER A 32 3.26 2.69 -7.69
CA SER A 32 4.54 2.43 -8.35
C SER A 32 4.45 1.37 -9.45
N SER A 33 3.26 0.85 -9.75
CA SER A 33 3.02 -0.20 -10.73
C SER A 33 1.94 0.19 -11.72
N PRO A 34 2.11 -0.06 -13.04
CA PRO A 34 1.08 0.21 -14.03
C PRO A 34 -0.08 -0.79 -14.00
N ASN A 35 -0.01 -1.83 -13.16
CA ASN A 35 -1.03 -2.90 -13.10
C ASN A 35 -2.01 -2.74 -11.93
N TYR A 36 -1.83 -1.70 -11.11
CA TYR A 36 -2.61 -1.46 -9.90
C TYR A 36 -2.81 0.04 -9.71
N HIS A 37 -3.77 0.39 -8.86
CA HIS A 37 -3.90 1.74 -8.33
C HIS A 37 -3.65 1.71 -6.83
N ALA A 38 -2.99 2.74 -6.32
CA ALA A 38 -2.75 2.90 -4.90
C ALA A 38 -3.23 4.28 -4.45
N TYR A 39 -4.07 4.31 -3.42
CA TYR A 39 -4.62 5.55 -2.87
C TYR A 39 -4.26 5.67 -1.41
N VAL A 40 -3.76 6.85 -1.03
CA VAL A 40 -3.34 7.16 0.34
C VAL A 40 -4.31 8.14 0.98
N PHE A 41 -4.80 7.77 2.15
CA PHE A 41 -5.63 8.60 3.00
C PHE A 41 -4.92 8.86 4.32
N THR A 42 -5.25 9.95 5.01
CA THR A 42 -4.73 10.19 6.36
C THR A 42 -5.84 10.70 7.26
N LEU A 43 -6.11 9.98 8.35
CA LEU A 43 -7.13 10.36 9.32
C LEU A 43 -6.64 10.04 10.73
N GLY A 44 -6.71 11.01 11.64
CA GLY A 44 -6.30 10.83 13.04
C GLY A 44 -4.81 10.46 13.22
N GLY A 45 -3.94 10.87 12.31
CA GLY A 45 -2.51 10.52 12.34
C GLY A 45 -2.18 9.12 11.82
N ILE A 46 -3.17 8.39 11.31
CA ILE A 46 -2.98 7.07 10.67
C ILE A 46 -3.01 7.27 9.16
N GLN A 47 -2.00 6.75 8.47
CA GLN A 47 -1.99 6.67 7.01
C GLN A 47 -2.70 5.37 6.59
N PHE A 48 -3.61 5.44 5.63
CA PHE A 48 -4.28 4.28 5.07
C PHE A 48 -3.89 4.14 3.61
N VAL A 49 -3.36 2.98 3.23
CA VAL A 49 -3.03 2.65 1.85
C VAL A 49 -4.06 1.65 1.36
N GLN A 50 -4.81 2.03 0.34
CA GLN A 50 -5.74 1.16 -0.36
C GLN A 50 -5.15 0.77 -1.71
N VAL A 51 -5.28 -0.51 -2.05
CA VAL A 51 -4.86 -1.03 -3.36
C VAL A 51 -6.06 -1.51 -4.15
N ASN A 52 -6.15 -1.06 -5.39
CA ASN A 52 -7.17 -1.48 -6.35
C ASN A 52 -6.51 -2.14 -7.57
N ASP A 53 -7.25 -3.01 -8.27
CA ASP A 53 -6.89 -3.45 -9.61
C ASP A 53 -7.24 -2.38 -10.67
N LEU A 54 -6.85 -2.62 -11.93
CA LEU A 54 -7.12 -1.73 -13.07
C LEU A 54 -8.61 -1.49 -13.36
N ASN A 55 -9.49 -2.35 -12.88
CA ASN A 55 -10.93 -2.19 -13.04
C ASN A 55 -11.55 -1.40 -11.87
N GLY A 56 -10.74 -0.98 -10.89
CA GLY A 56 -11.18 -0.29 -9.69
C GLY A 56 -11.71 -1.22 -8.60
N ASN A 57 -11.52 -2.54 -8.70
CA ASN A 57 -11.89 -3.42 -7.60
C ASN A 57 -10.91 -3.21 -6.45
N VAL A 58 -11.44 -2.89 -5.26
CA VAL A 58 -10.62 -2.77 -4.05
C VAL A 58 -10.12 -4.16 -3.66
N LEU A 59 -8.81 -4.36 -3.73
CA LEU A 59 -8.15 -5.64 -3.40
C LEU A 59 -7.98 -5.76 -1.88
N GLY A 60 -7.52 -4.68 -1.25
CA GLY A 60 -7.33 -4.62 0.20
C GLY A 60 -6.83 -3.26 0.65
N ALA A 61 -6.76 -3.06 1.97
CA ALA A 61 -6.20 -1.85 2.55
C ALA A 61 -5.47 -2.14 3.87
N VAL A 62 -4.49 -1.28 4.18
CA VAL A 62 -3.70 -1.32 5.40
C VAL A 62 -3.65 0.07 6.03
N GLY A 63 -3.77 0.15 7.36
CA GLY A 63 -3.45 1.34 8.14
C GLY A 63 -2.03 1.25 8.70
N THR A 64 -1.32 2.37 8.76
CA THR A 64 0.01 2.44 9.35
C THR A 64 0.20 3.72 10.15
N ALA A 65 0.83 3.58 11.33
CA ALA A 65 1.22 4.69 12.19
C ALA A 65 2.41 4.27 13.04
N ASN A 66 3.48 5.07 13.05
CA ASN A 66 4.67 4.83 13.89
C ASN A 66 5.25 3.40 13.77
N GLY A 67 5.29 2.84 12.56
CA GLY A 67 5.79 1.48 12.29
C GLY A 67 4.85 0.35 12.71
N GLN A 68 3.67 0.67 13.25
CA GLN A 68 2.60 -0.30 13.48
C GLN A 68 1.68 -0.37 12.27
N PHE A 69 1.36 -1.58 11.85
CA PHE A 69 0.46 -1.83 10.73
C PHE A 69 -0.80 -2.55 11.21
N ILE A 70 -1.95 -2.18 10.64
CA ILE A 70 -3.23 -2.80 10.89
C ILE A 70 -3.90 -3.17 9.56
N THR A 71 -4.29 -4.44 9.42
CA THR A 71 -5.12 -4.88 8.29
C THR A 71 -6.53 -4.34 8.45
N LEU A 72 -7.09 -3.79 7.38
CA LEU A 72 -8.46 -3.29 7.39
C LEU A 72 -9.42 -4.31 6.75
N PRO A 73 -10.65 -4.46 7.24
CA PRO A 73 -11.68 -5.30 6.63
C PRO A 73 -12.31 -4.61 5.41
N VAL A 74 -11.47 -4.18 4.47
CA VAL A 74 -11.86 -3.46 3.26
C VAL A 74 -11.24 -4.15 2.06
N GLY A 75 -12.02 -4.35 1.00
CA GLY A 75 -11.59 -5.00 -0.23
C GLY A 75 -11.84 -6.51 -0.26
N ARG A 76 -11.83 -7.04 -1.48
CA ARG A 76 -12.19 -8.44 -1.79
C ARG A 76 -11.27 -9.46 -1.14
N PHE A 77 -10.01 -9.10 -0.92
CA PHE A 77 -8.97 -9.98 -0.41
C PHE A 77 -8.42 -9.51 0.94
N SER A 78 -9.23 -8.80 1.73
CA SER A 78 -8.85 -8.30 3.07
C SER A 78 -8.31 -9.40 4.01
N GLN A 79 -8.81 -10.63 3.90
CA GLN A 79 -8.32 -11.79 4.67
C GLN A 79 -6.92 -12.28 4.25
N LEU A 80 -6.48 -11.91 3.06
CA LEU A 80 -5.17 -12.22 2.50
C LEU A 80 -4.17 -11.05 2.62
N VAL A 81 -4.53 -9.99 3.33
CA VAL A 81 -3.61 -8.90 3.65
C VAL A 81 -2.74 -9.31 4.84
N SER A 82 -1.43 -9.18 4.68
CA SER A 82 -0.44 -9.44 5.71
C SER A 82 0.34 -8.20 6.09
N THR A 83 0.73 -8.11 7.35
CA THR A 83 1.55 -7.05 7.92
C THR A 83 2.64 -7.67 8.81
N PRO A 84 3.64 -6.91 9.28
CA PRO A 84 4.63 -7.44 10.23
C PRO A 84 3.99 -7.92 11.55
N GLN A 85 2.86 -7.34 11.95
CA GLN A 85 2.14 -7.67 13.17
C GLN A 85 1.12 -8.80 12.98
N GLN A 86 0.70 -9.08 11.74
CA GLN A 86 -0.37 -10.02 11.46
C GLN A 86 -0.13 -10.79 10.16
N ALA A 87 -0.06 -12.11 10.27
CA ALA A 87 -0.13 -13.00 9.11
C ALA A 87 -1.52 -12.89 8.43
N PRO A 88 -1.67 -13.38 7.18
CA PRO A 88 -2.98 -13.53 6.56
C PRO A 88 -3.94 -14.33 7.47
N LEU A 89 -5.21 -13.93 7.48
CA LEU A 89 -6.26 -14.61 8.25
C LEU A 89 -6.61 -16.00 7.69
N VAL A 90 -6.32 -16.22 6.41
CA VAL A 90 -6.49 -17.50 5.73
C VAL A 90 -5.20 -17.90 5.03
N ALA A 91 -4.94 -19.20 4.92
CA ALA A 91 -3.75 -19.70 4.24
C ALA A 91 -3.78 -19.30 2.75
N PRO A 92 -2.76 -18.57 2.25
CA PRO A 92 -2.69 -18.23 0.84
C PRO A 92 -2.40 -19.48 0.01
N ALA A 93 -2.97 -19.54 -1.19
CA ALA A 93 -2.53 -20.48 -2.23
C ALA A 93 -1.08 -20.18 -2.67
N ALA A 94 -0.52 -21.03 -3.53
CA ALA A 94 0.83 -20.82 -4.05
C ALA A 94 0.90 -19.53 -4.87
N ALA A 95 2.03 -18.80 -4.78
CA ALA A 95 2.25 -17.62 -5.61
C ALA A 95 2.29 -18.02 -7.10
N ALA A 96 1.47 -17.37 -7.91
CA ALA A 96 1.44 -17.55 -9.36
C ALA A 96 2.48 -16.69 -10.09
N ALA A 97 2.92 -15.59 -9.46
CA ALA A 97 3.91 -14.67 -10.00
C ALA A 97 4.75 -14.05 -8.88
N THR A 98 5.84 -13.39 -9.26
CA THR A 98 6.67 -12.63 -8.32
C THR A 98 5.88 -11.45 -7.73
N PRO A 99 6.05 -11.14 -6.43
CA PRO A 99 5.42 -9.97 -5.81
C PRO A 99 5.78 -8.69 -6.56
N THR A 100 4.79 -7.83 -6.79
CA THR A 100 4.97 -6.51 -7.42
C THR A 100 4.82 -5.43 -6.36
N THR A 101 5.77 -4.49 -6.28
CA THR A 101 5.62 -3.30 -5.42
C THR A 101 4.58 -2.38 -6.02
N VAL A 102 3.50 -2.13 -5.27
CA VAL A 102 2.37 -1.32 -5.68
C VAL A 102 2.41 0.07 -5.06
N TYR A 103 2.96 0.19 -3.86
CA TYR A 103 3.15 1.46 -3.17
C TYR A 103 4.43 1.42 -2.36
N GLN A 104 5.16 2.53 -2.34
CA GLN A 104 6.33 2.70 -1.49
C GLN A 104 6.51 4.18 -1.14
N ASP A 105 6.67 4.47 0.15
CA ASP A 105 7.17 5.75 0.64
C ASP A 105 8.40 5.52 1.55
N SER A 106 8.83 6.52 2.30
CA SER A 106 9.99 6.41 3.19
C SER A 106 9.78 5.48 4.39
N ALA A 107 8.54 5.10 4.72
CA ALA A 107 8.19 4.34 5.91
C ALA A 107 7.42 3.03 5.62
N THR A 108 6.77 2.92 4.46
CA THR A 108 5.85 1.84 4.11
C THR A 108 6.13 1.32 2.72
N THR A 109 6.13 0.00 2.57
CA THR A 109 6.06 -0.69 1.27
C THR A 109 4.85 -1.60 1.25
N VAL A 110 4.07 -1.56 0.17
CA VAL A 110 2.99 -2.50 -0.09
C VAL A 110 3.25 -3.25 -1.40
N THR A 111 3.22 -4.57 -1.34
CA THR A 111 3.37 -5.46 -2.49
C THR A 111 2.08 -6.22 -2.74
N ALA A 112 1.77 -6.49 -4.01
CA ALA A 112 0.69 -7.36 -4.44
C ALA A 112 1.27 -8.62 -5.11
N THR A 113 0.81 -9.79 -4.67
CA THR A 113 1.22 -11.11 -5.18
C THR A 113 0.01 -11.85 -5.71
N PRO A 114 -0.07 -12.11 -7.03
CA PRO A 114 -1.08 -13.00 -7.60
C PRO A 114 -0.90 -14.43 -7.10
N LEU A 115 -1.99 -15.08 -6.70
CA LEU A 115 -2.00 -16.47 -6.24
C LEU A 115 -2.61 -17.41 -7.30
N SER A 116 -2.29 -18.70 -7.21
CA SER A 116 -2.67 -19.72 -8.21
C SER A 116 -4.18 -19.97 -8.33
N ASP A 117 -4.96 -19.56 -7.34
CA ASP A 117 -6.43 -19.66 -7.31
C ASP A 117 -7.13 -18.41 -7.86
N GLY A 118 -6.37 -17.44 -8.40
CA GLY A 118 -6.90 -16.18 -8.92
C GLY A 118 -7.17 -15.11 -7.85
N THR A 119 -6.84 -15.38 -6.59
CA THR A 119 -6.88 -14.37 -5.52
C THR A 119 -5.58 -13.55 -5.51
N MET A 120 -5.61 -12.45 -4.75
CA MET A 120 -4.46 -11.57 -4.57
C MET A 120 -4.08 -11.51 -3.10
N GLN A 121 -2.79 -11.72 -2.81
CA GLN A 121 -2.24 -11.43 -1.50
C GLN A 121 -1.64 -10.02 -1.50
N LEU A 122 -1.96 -9.23 -0.47
CA LEU A 122 -1.26 -7.99 -0.21
C LEU A 122 -0.34 -8.15 0.99
N LYS A 123 0.84 -7.55 0.93
CA LYS A 123 1.76 -7.48 2.06
C LYS A 123 2.18 -6.04 2.27
N ALA A 124 1.93 -5.52 3.46
CA ALA A 124 2.48 -4.26 3.92
C ALA A 124 3.67 -4.54 4.84
N ALA A 125 4.70 -3.71 4.78
CA ALA A 125 5.82 -3.76 5.69
C ALA A 125 6.46 -2.38 5.82
N ALA A 126 7.30 -2.21 6.84
CA ALA A 126 8.16 -1.04 6.92
C ALA A 126 9.03 -0.95 5.66
N ALA A 127 9.19 0.25 5.11
CA ALA A 127 10.11 0.47 4.01
C ALA A 127 11.53 0.10 4.44
N CYS A 128 12.15 -0.80 3.70
CA CYS A 128 13.52 -1.22 3.95
C CYS A 128 14.48 -0.16 3.42
N SER A 129 15.21 0.53 4.29
CA SER A 129 16.32 1.40 3.90
C SER A 129 17.63 0.64 3.64
N GLY A 130 17.56 -0.62 3.17
CA GLY A 130 18.70 -1.54 2.97
C GLY A 130 18.39 -2.76 2.10
N ASP A 131 19.30 -3.75 2.05
CA ASP A 131 19.21 -4.96 1.22
C ASP A 131 17.92 -5.77 1.49
N PRO A 132 17.09 -6.06 0.47
CA PRO A 132 15.85 -6.84 0.60
C PRO A 132 15.99 -8.18 1.34
N ALA A 133 17.17 -8.81 1.29
CA ALA A 133 17.43 -10.06 2.00
C ALA A 133 17.40 -9.89 3.53
N GLN A 134 17.83 -8.74 4.05
CA GLN A 134 17.88 -8.45 5.50
C GLN A 134 16.48 -8.24 6.10
N CYS A 135 15.52 -7.80 5.28
CA CYS A 135 14.13 -7.63 5.70
C CYS A 135 13.34 -8.93 5.75
N SER A 136 13.83 -9.97 5.08
CA SER A 136 13.22 -11.32 5.09
C SER A 136 13.71 -12.15 6.28
N SER A 137 14.88 -11.81 6.85
CA SER A 137 15.49 -12.52 7.99
C SER A 137 15.09 -11.96 9.37
N HIS A 138 14.52 -10.75 9.45
CA HIS A 138 13.97 -10.20 10.69
C HIS A 138 12.48 -10.56 10.85
N ASN A 139 12.19 -11.86 10.90
CA ASN A 139 10.94 -12.36 11.50
C ASN A 139 11.23 -12.63 12.98
N PRO A 140 10.79 -11.80 13.95
CA PRO A 140 10.87 -12.21 15.35
C PRO A 140 10.00 -13.46 15.50
N GLN A 141 10.63 -14.55 15.91
CA GLN A 141 9.97 -15.69 16.51
C GLN A 141 9.24 -15.25 17.78
#